data_AF-A0A7C0UM98-F1
#
_entry.id   AF-A0A7C0UM98-F1
#
_cell.length_a   1.000
_cell.length_b   1.000
_cell.length_c   1.000
_cell.angle_alpha   90.00
_cell.angle_beta   90.00
_cell.angle_gamma   90.00
#
_symmetry.space_group_name_H-M   'P 1'
#
loop_
_entity.id
_entity.type
_entity.pdbx_description
1 polymer ?
#
loop_
_entity_poly.entity_id
_entity_poly.type
_entity_poly.pdbx_seq_one_letter_code
_entity_poly.pdbx_strand_id
1 'polypeptide(L)'
;INMPAKTVCFESLRKYDGSGFRYLNSKEYFQIAGRAGRRGIDSVGYAIAMIDRRDFMYKALTRMTGSDTLPIKSQFRLSVNTVLNLIGRHNPDEIDLILTMSLYSYQKKMPLKEGSEIRRVYKNLVKQLKTAGYVAGEELTAKGVFASQIYSDEILTGELFATDFHKGLSEYQIMLLIGGLCYEHKSRTEFYKTFFNHEVKTLLNRISSEPGVKRYRRLKHIKILTALLTPCYNGASFFEILKNTSMLEGDVIRFYRQMLDRIGQIRKATSDNDLISRLDFVQEKIQNTIADLDAI
;
A
#
# COMPACT_ATOMS: atom_id res chain seq x y z
N ILE A 1 -18.13 7.09 7.26
CA ILE A 1 -19.38 6.29 7.40
C ILE A 1 -19.89 6.44 8.82
N ASN A 2 -21.12 6.93 8.99
CA ASN A 2 -21.77 7.11 10.30
C ASN A 2 -22.84 6.02 10.49
N MET A 3 -22.45 4.87 11.02
CA MET A 3 -23.35 3.75 11.32
C MET A 3 -23.38 3.47 12.83
N PRO A 4 -24.12 4.25 13.64
CA PRO A 4 -24.33 3.96 15.05
C PRO A 4 -25.34 2.83 15.27
N ALA A 5 -25.21 2.10 16.37
CA ALA A 5 -26.09 1.00 16.76
C ALA A 5 -26.62 1.22 18.18
N LYS A 6 -27.74 0.60 18.56
CA LYS A 6 -28.26 0.68 19.94
C LYS A 6 -27.30 0.03 20.94
N THR A 7 -26.75 -1.12 20.57
CA THR A 7 -25.84 -1.92 21.38
C THR A 7 -24.64 -2.36 20.53
N VAL A 8 -23.46 -2.34 21.14
CA VAL A 8 -22.22 -2.88 20.59
C VAL A 8 -21.80 -4.09 21.42
N CYS A 9 -21.49 -5.20 20.76
CA CYS A 9 -21.03 -6.43 21.42
C CYS A 9 -19.60 -6.75 21.00
N PHE A 10 -18.70 -6.90 21.96
CA PHE A 10 -17.33 -7.37 21.77
C PHE A 10 -17.28 -8.88 22.01
N GLU A 11 -16.93 -9.65 20.98
CA GLU A 11 -16.67 -11.09 21.11
C GLU A 11 -15.35 -11.36 21.83
N SER A 12 -14.35 -10.51 21.58
CA SER A 12 -13.08 -10.50 22.31
C SER A 12 -12.57 -9.08 22.52
N LEU A 13 -11.95 -8.84 23.68
CA LEU A 13 -11.22 -7.60 23.99
C LEU A 13 -9.74 -7.68 23.60
N ARG A 14 -9.34 -8.75 22.90
CA ARG A 14 -7.98 -8.96 22.43
C ARG A 14 -7.99 -9.00 20.90
N LYS A 15 -6.90 -8.51 20.31
CA LYS A 15 -6.67 -8.61 18.88
C LYS A 15 -5.24 -9.04 18.58
N TYR A 16 -5.06 -9.64 17.41
CA TYR A 16 -3.74 -9.90 16.85
C TYR A 16 -3.22 -8.64 16.15
N ASP A 17 -2.01 -8.20 16.48
CA ASP A 17 -1.39 -7.01 15.89
C ASP A 17 -0.30 -7.29 14.85
N GLY A 18 -0.16 -8.55 14.44
CA GLY A 18 0.91 -9.00 13.56
C GLY A 18 2.03 -9.74 14.30
N SER A 19 2.22 -9.45 15.60
CA SER A 19 3.26 -10.06 16.44
C SER A 19 2.70 -10.99 17.52
N GLY A 20 1.53 -10.65 18.06
CA GLY A 20 0.88 -11.45 19.10
C GLY A 20 -0.51 -10.95 19.42
N PHE A 21 -1.19 -11.67 20.31
CA PHE A 21 -2.48 -11.24 20.84
C PHE A 21 -2.29 -10.29 22.01
N ARG A 22 -2.78 -9.06 21.87
CA ARG A 22 -2.82 -8.05 22.93
C ARG A 22 -4.23 -7.57 23.19
N TYR A 23 -4.47 -7.02 24.37
CA TYR A 23 -5.70 -6.29 24.65
C TYR A 23 -5.84 -5.06 23.74
N LEU A 24 -7.08 -4.67 23.45
CA LEU A 24 -7.40 -3.39 22.83
C LEU A 24 -6.86 -2.25 23.72
N ASN A 25 -6.37 -1.20 23.08
CA ASN A 25 -6.03 0.02 23.80
C ASN A 25 -7.28 0.88 24.03
N SER A 26 -7.21 1.87 24.91
CA SER A 26 -8.37 2.70 25.28
C SER A 26 -8.99 3.40 24.06
N LYS A 27 -8.19 3.86 23.09
CA LYS A 27 -8.68 4.46 21.83
C LYS A 27 -9.47 3.49 20.98
N GLU A 28 -8.94 2.29 20.77
CA GLU A 28 -9.59 1.23 19.99
C GLU A 28 -10.93 0.84 20.65
N TYR A 29 -10.94 0.71 21.97
CA TYR A 29 -12.15 0.42 22.73
C TYR A 29 -13.19 1.53 22.59
N PHE A 30 -12.86 2.78 22.90
CA PHE A 30 -13.80 3.89 22.83
C PHE A 30 -14.26 4.19 21.40
N GLN A 31 -13.42 3.93 20.39
CA GLN A 31 -13.81 4.07 18.97
C GLN A 31 -14.91 3.07 18.57
N ILE A 32 -14.89 1.85 19.12
CA ILE A 32 -15.88 0.81 18.85
C ILE A 32 -17.10 0.99 19.77
N ALA A 33 -16.88 1.10 21.09
CA ALA A 33 -17.93 1.25 22.09
C ALA A 33 -18.73 2.55 21.90
N GLY A 34 -18.09 3.63 21.45
CA GLY A 34 -18.73 4.90 21.14
C GLY A 34 -19.68 4.87 19.92
N ARG A 35 -19.77 3.73 19.20
CA ARG A 35 -20.83 3.51 18.20
C ARG A 35 -22.16 3.08 18.84
N ALA A 36 -22.17 2.72 20.13
CA ALA A 36 -23.39 2.40 20.86
C ALA A 36 -24.18 3.67 21.24
N GLY A 37 -25.49 3.60 21.08
CA GLY A 37 -26.42 4.70 21.33
C GLY A 37 -26.61 5.57 20.08
N ARG A 38 -27.82 5.56 19.51
CA ARG A 38 -28.19 6.42 18.39
C ARG A 38 -28.76 7.72 18.93
N ARG A 39 -28.09 8.84 18.62
CA ARG A 39 -28.49 10.18 19.06
C ARG A 39 -29.93 10.49 18.65
N GLY A 40 -30.75 10.89 19.63
CA GLY A 40 -32.16 11.24 19.41
C GLY A 40 -33.13 10.06 19.37
N ILE A 41 -32.65 8.81 19.47
CA ILE A 41 -33.49 7.62 19.46
C ILE A 41 -33.32 6.81 20.75
N ASP A 42 -32.07 6.54 21.14
CA ASP A 42 -31.77 5.72 22.31
C ASP A 42 -31.42 6.61 23.50
N SER A 43 -32.02 6.36 24.68
CA SER A 43 -31.73 7.08 25.92
C SER A 43 -30.36 6.70 26.50
N VAL A 44 -29.92 5.45 26.27
CA VAL A 44 -28.63 4.90 26.71
C VAL A 44 -28.09 3.98 25.61
N GLY A 45 -26.77 4.02 25.39
CA GLY A 45 -26.06 3.06 24.55
C GLY A 45 -25.42 1.96 25.38
N TYR A 46 -25.52 0.70 24.95
CA TYR A 46 -24.94 -0.44 25.66
C TYR A 46 -23.68 -0.95 24.96
N ALA A 47 -22.60 -1.15 25.71
CA ALA A 47 -21.39 -1.82 25.25
C ALA A 47 -21.17 -3.08 26.09
N ILE A 48 -21.32 -4.26 25.48
CA ILE A 48 -21.25 -5.56 26.14
C ILE A 48 -19.99 -6.27 25.65
N ALA A 49 -19.19 -6.85 26.55
CA ALA A 49 -18.00 -7.59 26.17
C ALA A 49 -18.01 -9.00 26.75
N MET A 50 -17.74 -9.99 25.90
CA MET A 50 -17.45 -11.35 26.33
C MET A 50 -16.01 -11.43 26.83
N ILE A 51 -15.82 -12.12 27.96
CA ILE A 51 -14.52 -12.27 28.62
C ILE A 51 -14.27 -13.75 28.85
N ASP A 52 -13.20 -14.29 28.26
CA ASP A 52 -12.71 -15.62 28.59
C ASP A 52 -12.05 -15.58 29.98
N ARG A 53 -12.52 -16.43 30.89
CA ARG A 53 -12.02 -16.51 32.27
C ARG A 53 -10.55 -16.89 32.34
N ARG A 54 -10.04 -17.66 31.38
CA ARG A 54 -8.67 -18.19 31.40
C ARG A 54 -7.62 -17.10 31.20
N ASP A 55 -7.93 -16.12 30.35
CA ASP A 55 -7.01 -15.05 29.95
C ASP A 55 -7.36 -13.70 30.57
N PHE A 56 -8.23 -13.69 31.60
CA PHE A 56 -8.75 -12.47 32.20
C PHE A 56 -7.68 -11.70 32.97
N MET A 57 -7.49 -10.43 32.58
CA MET A 57 -6.58 -9.51 33.27
C MET A 57 -7.32 -8.26 33.73
N TYR A 58 -7.71 -8.21 35.00
CA TYR A 58 -8.45 -7.07 35.58
C TYR A 58 -7.74 -5.72 35.33
N LYS A 59 -6.42 -5.64 35.56
CA LYS A 59 -5.64 -4.41 35.35
C LYS A 59 -5.69 -3.91 33.89
N ALA A 60 -5.69 -4.82 32.92
CA ALA A 60 -5.77 -4.44 31.51
C ALA A 60 -7.15 -3.90 31.15
N LEU A 61 -8.21 -4.52 31.69
CA LEU A 61 -9.59 -4.07 31.53
C LEU A 61 -9.77 -2.65 32.10
N THR A 62 -9.38 -2.41 33.36
CA THR A 62 -9.51 -1.09 34.00
C THR A 62 -8.75 -0.01 33.23
N ARG A 63 -7.56 -0.32 32.72
CA ARG A 63 -6.77 0.61 31.91
C ARG A 63 -7.46 0.95 30.59
N MET A 64 -8.06 -0.04 29.94
CA MET A 64 -8.74 0.13 28.66
C MET A 64 -10.05 0.93 28.80
N THR A 65 -10.83 0.68 29.85
CA THR A 65 -12.15 1.30 30.06
C THR A 65 -12.14 2.60 30.86
N GLY A 66 -11.03 2.94 31.53
CA GLY A 66 -10.94 4.11 32.39
C GLY A 66 -11.01 5.45 31.65
N SER A 67 -9.89 5.89 31.07
CA SER A 67 -9.81 7.17 30.34
C SER A 67 -8.83 7.06 29.19
N ASP A 68 -9.15 7.68 28.05
CA ASP A 68 -8.20 7.78 26.95
C ASP A 68 -7.14 8.85 27.24
N THR A 69 -5.96 8.40 27.67
CA THR A 69 -4.80 9.25 27.90
C THR A 69 -3.71 9.05 26.85
N LEU A 70 -4.01 8.35 25.75
CA LEU A 70 -2.98 8.04 24.75
C LEU A 70 -2.66 9.30 23.94
N PRO A 71 -1.41 9.78 23.93
CA PRO A 71 -1.06 10.97 23.17
C PRO A 71 -1.18 10.71 21.68
N ILE A 72 -1.44 11.76 20.90
CA ILE A 72 -1.25 11.72 19.45
C ILE A 72 0.25 11.58 19.20
N LYS A 73 0.66 10.58 18.42
CA LYS A 73 2.06 10.38 18.03
C LYS A 73 2.21 10.62 16.54
N SER A 74 3.24 11.37 16.15
CA SER A 74 3.56 11.59 14.75
C SER A 74 3.83 10.26 14.05
N GLN A 75 3.19 10.06 12.89
CA GLN A 75 3.47 8.96 11.96
C GLN A 75 4.28 9.44 10.75
N PHE A 76 4.79 10.67 10.78
CA PHE A 76 5.55 11.24 9.68
C PHE A 76 6.81 10.40 9.41
N ARG A 77 6.98 10.00 8.15
CA ARG A 77 8.12 9.25 7.64
C ARG A 77 8.46 9.81 6.26
N LEU A 78 9.74 9.93 5.97
CA LEU A 78 10.20 10.30 4.63
C LEU A 78 10.07 9.11 3.69
N SER A 79 9.21 9.24 2.69
CA SER A 79 9.15 8.33 1.54
C SER A 79 10.00 8.85 0.39
N VAL A 80 10.28 7.99 -0.60
CA VAL A 80 11.00 8.39 -1.81
C VAL A 80 10.21 9.46 -2.55
N ASN A 81 8.90 9.29 -2.69
CA ASN A 81 8.02 10.30 -3.28
C ASN A 81 8.19 11.67 -2.59
N THR A 82 8.16 11.69 -1.26
CA THR A 82 8.28 12.94 -0.48
C THR A 82 9.62 13.62 -0.76
N VAL A 83 10.72 12.85 -0.75
CA VAL A 83 12.06 13.40 -1.01
C VAL A 83 12.18 13.95 -2.43
N LEU A 84 11.68 13.23 -3.44
CA LEU A 84 11.71 13.71 -4.83
C LEU A 84 10.88 14.99 -5.00
N ASN A 85 9.67 15.05 -4.41
CA ASN A 85 8.83 16.23 -4.47
C ASN A 85 9.42 17.42 -3.71
N LEU A 86 10.17 17.20 -2.63
CA LEU A 86 10.91 18.25 -1.93
C LEU A 86 12.00 18.84 -2.83
N ILE A 87 12.84 17.98 -3.43
CA ILE A 87 13.91 18.41 -4.35
C ILE A 87 13.33 19.15 -5.55
N GLY A 88 12.24 18.65 -6.14
CA GLY A 88 11.66 19.22 -7.36
C GLY A 88 10.88 20.52 -7.18
N ARG A 89 10.57 20.95 -5.93
CA ARG A 89 9.71 22.11 -5.67
C ARG A 89 10.28 23.14 -4.72
N HIS A 90 11.34 22.81 -3.97
CA HIS A 90 11.84 23.64 -2.89
C HIS A 90 13.35 23.79 -2.96
N ASN A 91 13.86 24.93 -2.51
CA ASN A 91 15.29 25.14 -2.32
C ASN A 91 15.78 24.44 -1.03
N PRO A 92 17.11 24.27 -0.84
CA PRO A 92 17.65 23.55 0.31
C PRO A 92 17.23 24.12 1.68
N ASP A 93 17.10 25.43 1.81
CA ASP A 93 16.73 26.10 3.06
C ASP A 93 15.24 25.87 3.42
N GLU A 94 14.35 25.92 2.42
CA GLU A 94 12.93 25.59 2.58
C GLU A 94 12.74 24.12 2.95
N ILE A 95 13.49 23.21 2.31
CA ILE A 95 13.43 21.79 2.64
C ILE A 95 13.81 21.59 4.11
N ASP A 96 14.86 22.26 4.56
CA ASP A 96 15.29 22.19 5.96
C ASP A 96 14.23 22.71 6.93
N LEU A 97 13.58 23.82 6.59
CA LEU A 97 12.47 24.38 7.35
C LEU A 97 11.28 23.41 7.41
N ILE A 98 10.89 22.80 6.29
CA ILE A 98 9.78 21.83 6.24
C ILE A 98 10.06 20.63 7.14
N LEU A 99 11.29 20.08 7.09
CA LEU A 99 11.67 18.94 7.92
C LEU A 99 11.67 19.28 9.42
N THR A 100 12.09 20.50 9.78
CA THR A 100 12.14 20.97 11.18
C THR A 100 10.76 21.32 11.73
N MET A 101 9.82 21.81 10.91
CA MET A 101 8.45 22.14 11.33
C MET A 101 7.50 20.93 11.44
N SER A 102 7.96 19.71 11.14
CA SER A 102 7.11 18.53 11.26
C SER A 102 6.72 18.20 12.71
N LEU A 103 5.52 17.64 12.92
CA LEU A 103 5.06 17.18 14.25
C LEU A 103 6.03 16.15 14.86
N TYR A 104 6.73 15.38 14.01
CA TYR A 104 7.77 14.45 14.47
C TYR A 104 8.91 15.19 15.18
N SER A 105 9.44 16.24 14.55
CA SER A 105 10.51 17.07 15.09
C SER A 105 10.06 17.79 16.37
N TYR A 106 8.83 18.31 16.39
CA TYR A 106 8.23 18.93 17.57
C TYR A 106 8.13 17.96 18.77
N GLN A 107 7.59 16.76 18.56
CA GLN A 107 7.39 15.77 19.63
C GLN A 107 8.70 15.20 20.18
N LYS A 108 9.75 15.14 19.35
CA LYS A 108 11.08 14.73 19.78
C LYS A 108 11.84 15.83 20.53
N LYS A 109 11.25 17.02 20.70
CA LYS A 109 11.87 18.20 21.34
C LYS A 109 13.27 18.48 20.79
N MET A 110 13.47 18.26 19.48
CA MET A 110 14.77 18.47 18.87
C MET A 110 15.03 19.97 18.74
N PRO A 111 16.17 20.49 19.24
CA PRO A 111 16.54 21.87 18.97
C PRO A 111 16.74 22.06 17.46
N LEU A 112 16.37 23.23 16.94
CA LEU A 112 16.45 23.62 15.51
C LEU A 112 17.84 23.33 14.87
N LYS A 113 18.90 23.25 15.68
CA LYS A 113 20.27 22.96 15.25
C LYS A 113 20.61 21.46 15.13
N GLU A 114 19.83 20.57 15.75
CA GLU A 114 20.05 19.11 15.75
C GLU A 114 18.82 18.33 15.27
N GLY A 115 18.24 18.71 14.12
CA GLY A 115 17.30 17.87 13.36
C GLY A 115 17.94 16.58 12.80
N SER A 116 18.81 15.94 13.58
CA SER A 116 19.88 15.05 13.14
C SER A 116 19.35 13.76 12.52
N GLU A 117 18.29 13.16 13.07
CA GLU A 117 17.80 11.88 12.57
C GLU A 117 17.06 12.05 11.24
N ILE A 118 16.10 12.97 11.16
CA ILE A 118 15.30 13.13 9.94
C ILE A 118 16.12 13.73 8.80
N ARG A 119 17.03 14.67 9.09
CA ARG A 119 18.01 15.17 8.12
C ARG A 119 18.96 14.07 7.65
N ARG A 120 19.41 13.19 8.55
CA ARG A 120 20.26 12.04 8.18
C ARG A 120 19.51 11.08 7.27
N VAL A 121 18.25 10.76 7.58
CA VAL A 121 17.40 9.92 6.72
C VAL A 121 17.21 10.58 5.36
N TYR A 122 16.88 11.88 5.32
CA TYR A 122 16.78 12.65 4.08
C TYR A 122 18.07 12.57 3.26
N LYS A 123 19.22 12.93 3.83
CA LYS A 123 20.53 12.89 3.15
C LYS A 123 20.87 11.48 2.63
N ASN A 124 20.57 10.44 3.39
CA ASN A 124 20.78 9.06 2.97
C ASN A 124 19.89 8.70 1.77
N LEU A 125 18.61 9.09 1.78
CA LEU A 125 17.70 8.89 0.65
C LEU A 125 18.16 9.68 -0.59
N VAL A 126 18.54 10.96 -0.43
CA VAL A 126 19.09 11.75 -1.53
C VAL A 126 20.33 11.09 -2.14
N LYS A 127 21.26 10.59 -1.31
CA LYS A 127 22.43 9.86 -1.79
C LYS A 127 22.04 8.62 -2.59
N GLN A 128 21.09 7.82 -2.10
CA GLN A 128 20.58 6.65 -2.82
C GLN A 128 19.92 7.03 -4.16
N LEU A 129 19.12 8.11 -4.18
CA LEU A 129 18.45 8.60 -5.38
C LEU A 129 19.42 9.15 -6.42
N LYS A 130 20.49 9.83 -5.99
CA LYS A 130 21.60 10.23 -6.86
C LYS A 130 22.30 9.02 -7.48
N THR A 131 22.66 8.02 -6.67
CA THR A 131 23.30 6.79 -7.16
C THR A 131 22.41 6.02 -8.13
N ALA A 132 21.09 6.03 -7.92
CA ALA A 132 20.13 5.33 -8.78
C ALA A 132 19.65 6.16 -10.00
N GLY A 133 20.20 7.36 -10.19
CA GLY A 133 19.94 8.22 -11.36
C GLY A 133 18.60 8.96 -11.35
N TYR A 134 17.96 9.13 -10.18
CA TYR A 134 16.71 9.90 -10.03
C TYR A 134 16.98 11.40 -9.82
N VAL A 135 18.17 11.76 -9.35
CA VAL A 135 18.55 13.14 -9.04
C VAL A 135 19.94 13.41 -9.63
N ALA A 136 20.10 14.50 -10.36
CA ALA A 136 21.37 14.97 -10.90
C ALA A 136 21.67 16.37 -10.33
N GLY A 137 22.76 16.51 -9.58
CA GLY A 137 23.05 17.75 -8.87
C GLY A 137 21.97 18.05 -7.81
N GLU A 138 21.20 19.11 -8.03
CA GLU A 138 20.06 19.53 -7.20
C GLU A 138 18.70 19.40 -7.92
N GLU A 139 18.69 18.84 -9.14
CA GLU A 139 17.49 18.71 -9.96
C GLU A 139 17.07 17.25 -10.15
N LEU A 140 15.78 17.07 -10.45
CA LEU A 140 15.23 15.75 -10.78
C LEU A 140 15.58 15.38 -12.23
N THR A 141 16.00 14.14 -12.45
CA THR A 141 16.08 13.59 -13.81
C THR A 141 14.68 13.24 -14.32
N ALA A 142 14.51 12.91 -15.61
CA ALA A 142 13.22 12.43 -16.13
C ALA A 142 12.67 11.23 -15.33
N LYS A 143 13.57 10.33 -14.90
CA LYS A 143 13.28 9.21 -14.00
C LYS A 143 12.82 9.67 -12.61
N GLY A 144 13.45 10.72 -12.08
CA GLY A 144 13.06 11.41 -10.85
C GLY A 144 11.68 12.04 -10.92
N VAL A 145 11.39 12.76 -11.99
CA VAL A 145 10.09 13.39 -12.26
C VAL A 145 9.01 12.32 -12.34
N PHE A 146 9.24 11.23 -13.08
CA PHE A 146 8.31 10.09 -13.13
C PHE A 146 8.03 9.54 -11.72
N ALA A 147 9.07 9.21 -10.95
CA ALA A 147 8.89 8.60 -9.63
C ALA A 147 8.27 9.56 -8.58
N SER A 148 8.41 10.87 -8.76
CA SER A 148 7.73 11.88 -7.91
C SER A 148 6.20 11.86 -8.03
N GLN A 149 5.67 11.22 -9.06
CA GLN A 149 4.23 11.06 -9.28
C GLN A 149 3.70 9.68 -8.82
N ILE A 150 4.58 8.80 -8.35
CA ILE A 150 4.24 7.46 -7.86
C ILE A 150 4.18 7.46 -6.34
N TYR A 151 3.13 6.89 -5.75
CA TYR A 151 2.89 6.93 -4.30
C TYR A 151 3.25 5.63 -3.54
N SER A 152 3.67 4.56 -4.24
CA SER A 152 4.16 3.31 -3.62
C SER A 152 5.19 2.65 -4.52
N ASP A 153 6.19 2.01 -3.92
CA ASP A 153 7.25 1.29 -4.62
C ASP A 153 7.94 2.15 -5.68
N GLU A 154 8.14 3.43 -5.37
CA GLU A 154 8.49 4.49 -6.32
C GLU A 154 9.74 4.16 -7.14
N ILE A 155 10.75 3.61 -6.47
CA ILE A 155 12.00 3.20 -7.14
C ILE A 155 11.73 2.01 -8.05
N LEU A 156 11.03 0.97 -7.60
CA LEU A 156 10.78 -0.20 -8.44
C LEU A 156 9.89 0.16 -9.64
N THR A 157 8.83 0.95 -9.44
CA THR A 157 8.00 1.44 -10.55
C THR A 157 8.80 2.32 -11.51
N GLY A 158 9.70 3.17 -11.00
CA GLY A 158 10.63 3.95 -11.82
C GLY A 158 11.60 3.07 -12.62
N GLU A 159 12.19 2.04 -12.02
CA GLU A 159 13.04 1.09 -12.76
C GLU A 159 12.26 0.36 -13.87
N LEU A 160 11.00 0.00 -13.63
CA LEU A 160 10.19 -0.77 -14.58
C LEU A 160 9.64 0.06 -15.74
N PHE A 161 9.21 1.30 -15.49
CA PHE A 161 8.40 2.08 -16.43
C PHE A 161 8.97 3.45 -16.81
N ALA A 162 9.99 3.94 -16.09
CA ALA A 162 10.71 5.17 -16.47
C ALA A 162 12.04 4.89 -17.19
N THR A 163 12.38 3.61 -17.38
CA THR A 163 13.52 3.15 -18.17
C THR A 163 13.04 2.40 -19.40
N ASP A 164 13.95 1.86 -20.21
CA ASP A 164 13.60 1.02 -21.35
C ASP A 164 13.20 -0.42 -20.98
N PHE A 165 13.06 -0.74 -19.69
CA PHE A 165 12.72 -2.09 -19.23
C PHE A 165 11.38 -2.60 -19.79
N HIS A 166 10.34 -1.76 -19.85
CA HIS A 166 9.02 -2.15 -20.38
C HIS A 166 9.02 -2.30 -21.91
N LYS A 167 10.01 -1.75 -22.62
CA LYS A 167 10.05 -1.82 -24.08
C LYS A 167 10.19 -3.27 -24.55
N GLY A 168 9.34 -3.66 -25.50
CA GLY A 168 9.27 -5.03 -26.02
C GLY A 168 8.58 -6.05 -25.11
N LEU A 169 7.95 -5.62 -24.00
CA LEU A 169 7.06 -6.48 -23.22
C LEU A 169 5.64 -6.48 -23.80
N SER A 170 4.98 -7.64 -23.78
CA SER A 170 3.56 -7.74 -24.14
C SER A 170 2.67 -7.03 -23.10
N GLU A 171 1.44 -6.72 -23.49
CA GLU A 171 0.41 -6.17 -22.61
C GLU A 171 0.19 -7.10 -21.41
N TYR A 172 0.20 -8.42 -21.64
CA TYR A 172 0.10 -9.42 -20.59
C TYR A 172 1.28 -9.37 -19.61
N GLN A 173 2.51 -9.19 -20.10
CA GLN A 173 3.68 -9.03 -19.24
C GLN A 173 3.64 -7.73 -18.44
N ILE A 174 3.15 -6.63 -19.02
CA ILE A 174 2.93 -5.37 -18.30
C ILE A 174 1.89 -5.57 -17.19
N MET A 175 0.79 -6.27 -17.48
CA MET A 175 -0.22 -6.62 -16.48
C MET A 175 0.36 -7.43 -15.31
N LEU A 176 1.22 -8.41 -15.59
CA LEU A 176 1.92 -9.20 -14.57
C LEU A 176 2.86 -8.36 -13.71
N LEU A 177 3.59 -7.39 -14.30
CA LEU A 177 4.45 -6.48 -13.54
C LEU A 177 3.65 -5.59 -12.59
N ILE A 178 2.56 -5.00 -13.09
CA ILE A 178 1.68 -4.14 -12.27
C ILE A 178 1.02 -4.95 -11.15
N GLY A 179 0.58 -6.16 -11.44
CA GLY A 179 0.07 -7.08 -10.43
C GLY A 179 1.14 -7.44 -9.40
N GLY A 180 2.38 -7.68 -9.84
CA GLY A 180 3.53 -7.91 -8.97
C GLY A 180 3.84 -6.73 -8.04
N LEU A 181 3.62 -5.49 -8.50
CA LEU A 181 3.75 -4.29 -7.66
C LEU A 181 2.66 -4.22 -6.58
N CYS A 182 1.42 -4.58 -6.93
CA CYS A 182 0.27 -4.43 -6.05
C CYS A 182 0.09 -5.60 -5.08
N TYR A 183 0.64 -6.78 -5.39
CA TYR A 183 0.39 -7.98 -4.60
C TYR A 183 1.16 -8.02 -3.29
N GLU A 184 0.42 -8.25 -2.20
CA GLU A 184 0.98 -8.50 -0.87
C GLU A 184 0.71 -9.95 -0.48
N HIS A 185 1.76 -10.75 -0.43
CA HIS A 185 1.66 -12.16 -0.09
C HIS A 185 1.19 -12.38 1.36
N LYS A 186 0.11 -13.15 1.54
CA LYS A 186 -0.36 -13.60 2.85
C LYS A 186 -0.12 -15.11 2.99
N SER A 187 0.50 -15.53 4.10
CA SER A 187 0.97 -16.92 4.29
C SER A 187 -0.12 -18.00 4.28
N ARG A 188 -1.40 -17.62 4.46
CA ARG A 188 -2.53 -18.55 4.47
C ARG A 188 -3.28 -18.60 3.13
N THR A 189 -2.79 -17.89 2.11
CA THR A 189 -3.44 -17.83 0.81
C THR A 189 -2.90 -18.92 -0.10
N GLU A 190 -3.78 -19.84 -0.46
CA GLU A 190 -3.56 -20.89 -1.45
C GLU A 190 -4.10 -20.48 -2.82
N PHE A 191 -3.39 -20.90 -3.86
CA PHE A 191 -3.77 -20.76 -5.26
C PHE A 191 -3.80 -22.14 -5.90
N TYR A 192 -4.99 -22.58 -6.30
CA TYR A 192 -5.26 -23.94 -6.75
C TYR A 192 -4.85 -24.17 -8.21
N LYS A 193 -4.82 -23.10 -9.01
CA LYS A 193 -4.46 -23.16 -10.43
C LYS A 193 -3.61 -21.96 -10.83
N THR A 194 -2.44 -22.22 -11.39
CA THR A 194 -1.52 -21.21 -11.95
C THR A 194 -1.25 -21.49 -13.43
N PHE A 195 -1.03 -20.44 -14.21
CA PHE A 195 -0.86 -20.52 -15.66
C PHE A 195 0.55 -20.07 -16.05
N PHE A 196 1.52 -20.98 -15.91
CA PHE A 196 2.90 -20.71 -16.27
C PHE A 196 3.15 -21.01 -17.75
N ASN A 197 3.36 -19.96 -18.56
CA ASN A 197 3.62 -20.07 -20.00
C ASN A 197 4.98 -19.46 -20.39
N HIS A 198 5.30 -19.48 -21.69
CA HIS A 198 6.55 -18.95 -22.23
C HIS A 198 6.72 -17.43 -21.95
N GLU A 199 5.64 -16.65 -22.01
CA GLU A 199 5.67 -15.21 -21.70
C GLU A 199 6.03 -14.95 -20.23
N VAL A 200 5.50 -15.73 -19.28
CA VAL A 200 5.86 -15.62 -17.86
C VAL A 200 7.33 -15.98 -17.66
N LYS A 201 7.82 -17.05 -18.31
CA LYS A 201 9.22 -17.47 -18.21
C LYS A 201 10.18 -16.40 -18.74
N THR A 202 9.89 -15.82 -19.90
CA THR A 202 10.71 -14.76 -20.51
C THR A 202 10.72 -13.50 -19.65
N LEU A 203 9.58 -13.10 -19.08
CA LEU A 203 9.50 -11.97 -18.15
C LEU A 203 10.37 -12.20 -16.91
N LEU A 204 10.27 -13.37 -16.28
CA LEU A 204 11.07 -13.69 -15.09
C LEU A 204 12.57 -13.72 -15.38
N ASN A 205 12.98 -14.20 -16.56
CA ASN A 205 14.37 -14.16 -16.99
C ASN A 205 14.86 -12.71 -17.14
N ARG A 206 14.06 -11.83 -17.76
CA ARG A 206 14.38 -10.41 -17.93
C ARG A 206 14.46 -9.67 -16.60
N ILE A 207 13.55 -9.95 -15.66
CA ILE A 207 13.62 -9.44 -14.27
C ILE A 207 14.91 -9.90 -13.58
N SER A 208 15.33 -11.14 -13.83
CA SER A 208 16.52 -11.73 -13.19
C SER A 208 17.84 -11.23 -13.78
N SER A 209 17.83 -10.76 -15.03
CA SER A 209 19.00 -10.17 -15.70
C SER A 209 19.19 -8.69 -15.36
N GLU A 210 18.13 -7.96 -15.01
CA GLU A 210 18.20 -6.52 -14.74
C GLU A 210 18.55 -6.22 -13.26
N PRO A 211 19.76 -5.71 -12.94
CA PRO A 211 20.19 -5.52 -11.55
C PRO A 211 19.30 -4.53 -10.77
N GLY A 212 18.79 -3.50 -11.45
CA GLY A 212 17.90 -2.49 -10.86
C GLY A 212 16.60 -3.08 -10.32
N VAL A 213 16.09 -4.14 -10.97
CA VAL A 213 14.80 -4.79 -10.70
C VAL A 213 14.97 -6.04 -9.82
N LYS A 214 15.97 -6.88 -10.11
CA LYS A 214 16.22 -8.18 -9.46
C LYS A 214 16.24 -8.12 -7.93
N ARG A 215 16.76 -7.02 -7.35
CA ARG A 215 16.89 -6.83 -5.90
C ARG A 215 15.54 -6.80 -5.16
N TYR A 216 14.43 -6.54 -5.86
CA TYR A 216 13.13 -6.37 -5.22
C TYR A 216 12.37 -7.69 -5.07
N ARG A 217 12.04 -8.04 -3.82
CA ARG A 217 11.29 -9.28 -3.51
C ARG A 217 9.84 -9.25 -4.00
N ARG A 218 9.28 -8.07 -4.29
CA ARG A 218 7.85 -7.89 -4.62
C ARG A 218 7.44 -8.67 -5.87
N LEU A 219 8.33 -8.77 -6.86
CA LEU A 219 8.09 -9.50 -8.12
C LEU A 219 8.29 -11.03 -8.02
N LYS A 220 8.67 -11.57 -6.85
CA LYS A 220 8.90 -13.03 -6.69
C LYS A 220 7.64 -13.87 -6.87
N HIS A 221 6.46 -13.29 -6.63
CA HIS A 221 5.19 -13.99 -6.64
C HIS A 221 4.43 -13.89 -7.98
N ILE A 222 5.06 -13.35 -9.04
CA ILE A 222 4.45 -13.25 -10.37
C ILE A 222 3.88 -14.59 -10.85
N LYS A 223 4.58 -15.71 -10.58
CA LYS A 223 4.09 -17.05 -10.95
C LYS A 223 2.71 -17.36 -10.36
N ILE A 224 2.51 -17.01 -9.10
CA ILE A 224 1.25 -17.25 -8.37
C ILE A 224 0.15 -16.34 -8.91
N LEU A 225 0.50 -15.08 -9.21
CA LEU A 225 -0.43 -14.08 -9.75
C LEU A 225 -1.07 -14.45 -11.09
N THR A 226 -0.45 -15.35 -11.86
CA THR A 226 -1.06 -15.89 -13.09
C THR A 226 -2.45 -16.49 -12.82
N ALA A 227 -2.69 -17.03 -11.62
CA ALA A 227 -4.00 -17.54 -11.20
C ALA A 227 -5.13 -16.49 -11.32
N LEU A 228 -4.80 -15.22 -11.08
CA LEU A 228 -5.73 -14.08 -11.12
C LEU A 228 -5.65 -13.35 -12.46
N LEU A 229 -4.44 -13.16 -13.00
CA LEU A 229 -4.21 -12.26 -14.11
C LEU A 229 -4.40 -12.93 -15.47
N THR A 230 -4.07 -14.22 -15.62
CA THR A 230 -4.25 -14.91 -16.90
C THR A 230 -5.73 -15.06 -17.28
N PRO A 231 -6.63 -15.51 -16.38
CA PRO A 231 -8.04 -15.59 -16.74
C PRO A 231 -8.64 -14.20 -16.98
N CYS A 232 -8.26 -13.20 -16.18
CA CYS A 232 -8.67 -11.80 -16.39
C CYS A 232 -8.25 -11.27 -17.77
N TYR A 233 -6.99 -11.50 -18.17
CA TYR A 233 -6.49 -11.13 -19.49
C TYR A 233 -7.28 -11.78 -20.63
N ASN A 234 -7.67 -13.05 -20.44
CA ASN A 234 -8.45 -13.83 -21.38
C ASN A 234 -9.96 -13.52 -21.35
N GLY A 235 -10.42 -12.59 -20.49
CA GLY A 235 -11.82 -12.19 -20.40
C GLY A 235 -12.71 -13.13 -19.59
N ALA A 236 -12.14 -13.92 -18.68
CA ALA A 236 -12.92 -14.71 -17.73
C ALA A 236 -13.70 -13.80 -16.75
N SER A 237 -14.83 -14.30 -16.27
CA SER A 237 -15.63 -13.61 -15.25
C SER A 237 -14.92 -13.58 -13.90
N PHE A 238 -15.28 -12.61 -13.05
CA PHE A 238 -14.75 -12.53 -11.68
C PHE A 238 -14.95 -13.82 -10.88
N PHE A 239 -16.13 -14.45 -10.99
CA PHE A 239 -16.45 -15.68 -10.27
C PHE A 239 -15.62 -16.88 -10.73
N GLU A 240 -15.21 -16.94 -12.00
CA GLU A 240 -14.29 -17.98 -12.47
C GLU A 240 -12.88 -17.79 -11.94
N ILE A 241 -12.43 -16.55 -11.79
CA ILE A 241 -11.13 -16.23 -11.20
C ILE A 241 -11.08 -16.65 -9.73
N LEU A 242 -12.15 -16.39 -8.97
CA LEU A 242 -12.23 -16.78 -7.56
C LEU A 242 -12.04 -18.28 -7.33
N LYS A 243 -12.46 -19.13 -8.28
CA LYS A 243 -12.25 -20.58 -8.19
C LYS A 243 -10.77 -20.99 -8.17
N ASN A 244 -9.86 -20.11 -8.58
CA ASN A 244 -8.42 -20.39 -8.60
C ASN A 244 -7.71 -20.07 -7.28
N THR A 245 -8.39 -19.49 -6.28
CA THR A 245 -7.74 -19.02 -5.05
C THR A 245 -8.64 -19.14 -3.81
N SER A 246 -8.01 -19.20 -2.65
CA SER A 246 -8.66 -19.08 -1.33
C SER A 246 -8.82 -17.62 -0.86
N MET A 247 -8.40 -16.64 -1.67
CA MET A 247 -8.60 -15.22 -1.34
C MET A 247 -10.09 -14.88 -1.22
N LEU A 248 -10.44 -14.05 -0.24
CA LEU A 248 -11.78 -13.50 -0.09
C LEU A 248 -12.10 -12.57 -1.27
N GLU A 249 -13.37 -12.46 -1.67
CA GLU A 249 -13.76 -11.65 -2.84
C GLU A 249 -13.29 -10.20 -2.69
N GLY A 250 -13.46 -9.62 -1.50
CA GLY A 250 -13.02 -8.26 -1.18
C GLY A 250 -11.51 -8.04 -1.32
N ASP A 251 -10.68 -9.05 -1.02
CA ASP A 251 -9.23 -8.97 -1.21
C ASP A 251 -8.86 -8.98 -2.71
N VAL A 252 -9.55 -9.78 -3.53
CA VAL A 252 -9.34 -9.84 -4.97
C VAL A 252 -9.81 -8.54 -5.66
N ILE A 253 -10.98 -8.01 -5.28
CA ILE A 253 -11.47 -6.70 -5.77
C ILE A 253 -10.49 -5.60 -5.40
N ARG A 254 -10.02 -5.58 -4.15
CA ARG A 254 -9.03 -4.60 -3.69
C ARG A 254 -7.75 -4.70 -4.50
N PHE A 255 -7.28 -5.90 -4.82
CA PHE A 255 -6.11 -6.12 -5.66
C PHE A 255 -6.28 -5.51 -7.06
N TYR A 256 -7.39 -5.79 -7.75
CA TYR A 256 -7.67 -5.19 -9.06
C TYR A 256 -7.82 -3.66 -9.00
N ARG A 257 -8.50 -3.13 -7.98
CA ARG A 257 -8.60 -1.66 -7.79
C ARG A 257 -7.25 -1.01 -7.53
N GLN A 258 -6.34 -1.67 -6.80
CA GLN A 258 -4.97 -1.19 -6.63
C GLN A 258 -4.18 -1.23 -7.94
N MET A 259 -4.40 -2.24 -8.80
CA MET A 259 -3.80 -2.25 -10.12
C MET A 259 -4.30 -1.08 -10.99
N LEU A 260 -5.60 -0.80 -10.98
CA LEU A 260 -6.19 0.35 -11.70
C LEU A 260 -5.62 1.68 -11.20
N ASP A 261 -5.48 1.85 -9.88
CA ASP A 261 -4.82 3.03 -9.29
C ASP A 261 -3.35 3.14 -9.76
N ARG A 262 -2.61 2.01 -9.76
CA ARG A 262 -1.22 2.00 -10.21
C ARG A 262 -1.07 2.33 -11.70
N ILE A 263 -1.96 1.80 -12.55
CA ILE A 263 -2.05 2.14 -13.97
C ILE A 263 -2.29 3.64 -14.12
N GLY A 264 -3.25 4.20 -13.38
CA GLY A 264 -3.54 5.63 -13.41
C GLY A 264 -2.34 6.50 -13.01
N GLN A 265 -1.55 6.09 -12.03
CA GLN A 265 -0.33 6.79 -11.63
C GLN A 265 0.77 6.71 -12.70
N ILE A 266 1.03 5.51 -13.24
CA ILE A 266 2.04 5.32 -14.29
C ILE A 266 1.68 6.12 -15.54
N ARG A 267 0.40 6.07 -15.96
CA ARG A 267 -0.09 6.82 -17.14
C ARG A 267 0.10 8.32 -16.99
N LYS A 268 -0.15 8.89 -15.80
CA LYS A 268 0.09 10.32 -15.53
C LYS A 268 1.57 10.68 -15.54
N ALA A 269 2.42 9.75 -15.10
CA ALA A 269 3.84 9.96 -14.94
C ALA A 269 4.65 9.81 -16.24
N THR A 270 4.16 9.00 -17.20
CA THR A 270 4.86 8.73 -18.47
C THR A 270 4.45 9.68 -19.60
N SER A 271 5.39 9.95 -20.51
CA SER A 271 5.14 10.62 -21.79
C SER A 271 5.22 9.65 -22.99
N ASP A 272 5.41 8.36 -22.74
CA ASP A 272 5.53 7.31 -23.75
C ASP A 272 4.14 6.83 -24.21
N ASN A 273 3.74 7.20 -25.43
CA ASN A 273 2.43 6.86 -26.00
C ASN A 273 2.22 5.35 -26.22
N ASP A 274 3.28 4.59 -26.49
CA ASP A 274 3.19 3.12 -26.62
C ASP A 274 2.84 2.50 -25.27
N LEU A 275 3.53 2.92 -24.21
CA LEU A 275 3.23 2.48 -22.85
C LEU A 275 1.81 2.88 -22.43
N ILE A 276 1.38 4.11 -22.72
CA ILE A 276 0.01 4.58 -22.42
C ILE A 276 -1.03 3.68 -23.10
N SER A 277 -0.84 3.37 -24.38
CA SER A 277 -1.77 2.51 -25.13
C SER A 277 -1.87 1.09 -24.54
N ARG A 278 -0.74 0.50 -24.15
CA ARG A 278 -0.72 -0.81 -23.49
C ARG A 278 -1.36 -0.77 -22.09
N LEU A 279 -1.15 0.32 -21.36
CA LEU A 279 -1.78 0.53 -20.05
C LEU A 279 -3.29 0.65 -20.16
N ASP A 280 -3.81 1.34 -21.18
CA ASP A 280 -5.24 1.47 -21.42
C ASP A 280 -5.87 0.12 -21.77
N PHE A 281 -5.20 -0.70 -22.60
CA PHE A 281 -5.64 -2.08 -22.88
C PHE A 281 -5.71 -2.92 -21.60
N VAL A 282 -4.68 -2.88 -20.76
CA VAL A 282 -4.66 -3.62 -19.48
C VAL A 282 -5.74 -3.09 -18.53
N GLN A 283 -5.96 -1.77 -18.50
CA GLN A 283 -7.01 -1.15 -17.69
C GLN A 283 -8.39 -1.67 -18.10
N GLU A 284 -8.66 -1.71 -19.39
CA GLU A 284 -9.93 -2.19 -19.95
C GLU A 284 -10.19 -3.65 -19.56
N LYS A 285 -9.19 -4.53 -19.67
CA LYS A 285 -9.30 -5.95 -19.24
C LYS A 285 -9.70 -6.07 -17.78
N ILE A 286 -9.04 -5.31 -16.90
CA ILE A 286 -9.33 -5.34 -15.46
C ILE A 286 -10.71 -4.77 -15.18
N GLN A 287 -11.08 -3.65 -15.82
CA GLN A 287 -12.39 -3.01 -15.66
C GLN A 287 -13.52 -3.96 -16.10
N ASN A 288 -13.38 -4.61 -17.25
CA ASN A 288 -14.36 -5.58 -17.75
C ASN A 288 -14.53 -6.76 -16.78
N THR A 289 -13.45 -7.27 -16.20
CA THR A 289 -13.53 -8.37 -15.23
C THR A 289 -14.27 -7.98 -13.95
N ILE A 290 -14.14 -6.74 -13.47
CA ILE A 290 -14.81 -6.29 -12.24
C ILE A 290 -16.15 -5.57 -12.49
N ALA A 291 -16.50 -5.26 -13.75
CA ALA A 291 -17.71 -4.53 -14.12
C ALA A 291 -18.99 -5.24 -13.65
N ASP A 292 -19.01 -6.58 -13.69
CA ASP A 292 -20.13 -7.40 -13.23
C ASP A 292 -20.46 -7.20 -11.73
N LEU A 293 -19.53 -6.65 -10.95
CA LEU A 293 -19.70 -6.41 -9.51
C LEU A 293 -20.25 -5.01 -9.19
N ASP A 294 -20.01 -4.03 -10.05
CA ASP A 294 -20.51 -2.66 -9.86
C ASP A 294 -21.99 -2.52 -10.26
N ALA A 295 -22.60 -3.57 -10.84
CA ALA A 295 -24.00 -3.63 -11.25
C ALA A 295 -24.97 -4.19 -10.18
N ILE A 296 -24.48 -4.53 -8.98
CA ILE A 296 -25.24 -5.09 -7.84
C ILE A 296 -25.24 -4.10 -6.68
#